data_AF-X1K0G2-F1
#
_entry.id   AF-X1K0G2-F1
#
_cell.length_a   1.000
_cell.length_b   1.000
_cell.length_c   1.000
_cell.angle_alpha   90.00
_cell.angle_beta   90.00
_cell.angle_gamma   90.00
#
_symmetry.space_group_name_H-M   'P 1'
#
loop_
_entity.id
_entity.type
_entity.pdbx_description
1 polymer ?
#
loop_
_entity_poly.entity_id
_entity_poly.type
_entity_poly.pdbx_seq_one_letter_code
_entity_poly.pdbx_strand_id
1 'polypeptide(L)'
;AGDWSEANTNLPEYDPPDDTTLFAQHVMAPNIAGNPTALYIGGEGINLYKATSGLGTGAPAWQQSKSGLTNLIMARMPILFSGECSMSITQTRVGDTVTFTVYIEDVNGNPPIAGSTFTAVYTPEGGSSVTLLDMTYPDCYTYTGTWRDPLDSTTNNPYVTSVTVSTGDKVVFTFTPRCEEEAPGCSGSTQEVTYTY
;
A
#
# COMPACT_ATOMS: atom_id res chain seq x y z
N ALA A 1 15.31 -11.51 -29.37
CA ALA A 1 14.46 -10.81 -28.39
C ALA A 1 13.25 -10.31 -29.15
N GLY A 2 12.03 -10.62 -28.70
CA GLY A 2 10.81 -10.08 -29.30
C GLY A 2 10.38 -8.87 -28.48
N ASP A 3 10.14 -7.75 -29.15
CA ASP A 3 9.61 -6.55 -28.49
C ASP A 3 8.14 -6.76 -28.14
N TRP A 4 7.79 -6.44 -26.90
CA TRP A 4 6.39 -6.39 -26.47
C TRP A 4 5.73 -5.16 -27.10
N SER A 5 4.55 -5.37 -27.68
CA SER A 5 3.71 -4.28 -28.20
C SER A 5 2.28 -4.47 -27.73
N GLU A 6 1.58 -3.35 -27.51
CA GLU A 6 0.16 -3.35 -27.17
C GLU A 6 -0.66 -3.78 -28.38
N ALA A 7 -1.47 -4.84 -28.23
CA ALA A 7 -2.30 -5.40 -29.29
C ALA A 7 -3.78 -5.08 -29.04
N ASN A 8 -4.13 -3.78 -29.08
CA ASN A 8 -5.50 -3.29 -28.82
C ASN A 8 -6.27 -2.88 -30.09
N THR A 9 -5.62 -2.85 -31.26
CA THR A 9 -6.24 -2.55 -32.56
C THR A 9 -6.81 -3.81 -33.23
N ASN A 10 -7.98 -3.71 -33.88
CA ASN A 10 -8.74 -4.82 -34.47
C ASN A 10 -9.25 -5.87 -33.45
N LEU A 11 -9.24 -5.55 -32.16
CA LEU A 11 -10.07 -6.29 -31.22
C LEU A 11 -11.53 -6.03 -31.60
N PRO A 12 -12.37 -7.07 -31.76
CA PRO A 12 -13.78 -6.86 -31.99
C PRO A 12 -14.35 -5.99 -30.85
N GLU A 13 -15.21 -5.04 -31.21
CA GLU A 13 -16.01 -4.33 -30.22
C GLU A 13 -16.74 -5.39 -29.37
N TYR A 14 -16.91 -5.12 -28.07
CA TYR A 14 -17.69 -6.01 -27.21
C TYR A 14 -19.13 -6.05 -27.74
N ASP A 15 -19.43 -7.00 -28.63
CA ASP A 15 -20.72 -7.17 -29.29
C ASP A 15 -21.75 -7.63 -28.25
N PRO A 16 -23.02 -7.22 -28.37
CA PRO A 16 -23.77 -6.32 -27.49
C PRO A 16 -24.40 -7.08 -26.28
N PRO A 17 -25.21 -6.47 -25.39
CA PRO A 17 -25.46 -6.92 -24.00
C PRO A 17 -26.28 -8.23 -23.82
N ASP A 18 -26.44 -9.04 -24.88
CA ASP A 18 -27.35 -10.20 -24.92
C ASP A 18 -26.63 -11.57 -25.11
N ASP A 19 -25.29 -11.61 -25.25
CA ASP A 19 -24.53 -12.87 -25.25
C ASP A 19 -23.99 -13.22 -23.86
N THR A 20 -24.73 -14.06 -23.12
CA THR A 20 -24.32 -14.58 -21.80
C THR A 20 -23.34 -15.76 -21.87
N THR A 21 -22.85 -16.11 -23.06
CA THR A 21 -21.99 -17.30 -23.28
C THR A 21 -20.52 -16.96 -23.48
N LEU A 22 -20.21 -15.71 -23.79
CA LEU A 22 -18.84 -15.20 -23.98
C LEU A 22 -18.47 -14.23 -22.85
N PHE A 23 -17.65 -14.70 -21.92
CA PHE A 23 -17.14 -13.89 -20.82
C PHE A 23 -15.78 -13.29 -21.19
N ALA A 24 -15.57 -12.02 -20.84
CA ALA A 24 -14.25 -11.39 -20.94
C ALA A 24 -13.23 -12.24 -20.15
N GLN A 25 -12.12 -12.60 -20.80
CA GLN A 25 -11.04 -13.33 -20.17
C GLN A 25 -9.83 -12.41 -20.04
N HIS A 26 -9.38 -12.19 -18.81
CA HIS A 26 -8.16 -11.48 -18.50
C HIS A 26 -6.99 -12.47 -18.56
N VAL A 27 -5.98 -12.12 -19.33
CA VAL A 27 -4.72 -12.88 -19.42
C VAL A 27 -3.66 -12.12 -18.64
N MET A 28 -3.00 -12.83 -17.72
CA MET A 28 -1.89 -12.30 -16.94
C MET A 28 -0.64 -13.15 -17.19
N ALA A 29 0.49 -12.48 -17.37
CA ALA A 29 1.80 -13.11 -17.41
C ALA A 29 2.65 -12.52 -16.27
N PRO A 30 3.40 -13.35 -15.52
CA PRO A 30 4.36 -12.84 -14.57
C PRO A 30 5.47 -12.10 -15.34
N ASN A 31 5.77 -10.88 -14.91
CA ASN A 31 6.83 -10.06 -15.51
C ASN A 31 8.22 -10.58 -15.12
N ILE A 32 8.64 -11.69 -15.75
CA ILE A 32 9.96 -12.30 -15.60
C ILE A 32 10.73 -12.07 -16.89
N ALA A 33 11.81 -11.30 -16.81
CA ALA A 33 12.62 -10.94 -17.97
C ALA A 33 13.08 -12.18 -18.77
N GLY A 34 12.68 -12.24 -20.04
CA GLY A 34 13.15 -13.21 -21.02
C GLY A 34 12.53 -14.62 -20.96
N ASN A 35 11.74 -14.97 -19.93
CA ASN A 35 11.14 -16.29 -19.83
C ASN A 35 9.86 -16.31 -18.97
N PRO A 36 8.68 -16.00 -19.53
CA PRO A 36 7.43 -16.21 -18.81
C PRO A 36 7.24 -17.70 -18.54
N THR A 37 7.34 -18.11 -17.28
CA THR A 37 7.24 -19.51 -16.87
C THR A 37 5.80 -20.03 -16.76
N ALA A 38 4.82 -19.12 -16.82
CA ALA A 38 3.41 -19.44 -16.80
C ALA A 38 2.57 -18.36 -17.49
N LEU A 39 1.45 -18.78 -18.08
CA LEU A 39 0.33 -17.90 -18.43
C LEU A 39 -0.86 -18.22 -17.53
N TYR A 40 -1.59 -17.18 -17.12
CA TYR A 40 -2.82 -17.28 -16.36
C TYR A 40 -3.95 -16.65 -17.16
N ILE A 41 -5.09 -17.31 -17.23
CA ILE A 41 -6.29 -16.80 -17.90
C ILE A 41 -7.53 -17.06 -17.05
N GLY A 42 -8.42 -16.09 -16.97
CA GLY A 42 -9.74 -16.28 -16.36
C GLY A 42 -10.66 -15.08 -16.57
N GLY A 43 -11.96 -15.28 -16.39
CA GLY A 43 -12.99 -14.25 -16.56
C GLY A 43 -13.77 -13.96 -15.28
N GLU A 44 -15.00 -13.47 -15.40
CA GLU A 44 -15.88 -13.25 -14.23
C GLU A 44 -16.07 -14.55 -13.44
N GLY A 45 -15.48 -14.63 -12.25
CA GLY A 45 -15.49 -15.81 -11.37
C GLY A 45 -14.09 -16.25 -10.91
N ILE A 46 -14.04 -17.28 -10.05
CA ILE A 46 -12.81 -17.71 -9.32
C ILE A 46 -11.97 -18.72 -10.13
N ASN A 47 -12.42 -19.14 -11.31
CA ASN A 47 -11.73 -20.18 -12.08
C ASN A 47 -10.62 -19.56 -12.93
N LEU A 48 -9.37 -19.64 -12.45
CA LEU A 48 -8.20 -19.39 -13.29
C LEU A 48 -7.68 -20.70 -13.91
N TYR A 49 -7.32 -20.63 -15.17
CA TYR A 49 -6.56 -21.64 -15.87
C TYR A 49 -5.09 -21.21 -15.89
N LYS A 50 -4.20 -22.17 -15.66
CA LYS A 50 -2.75 -21.97 -15.70
C LYS A 50 -2.17 -22.83 -16.80
N ALA A 51 -1.30 -22.26 -17.62
CA ALA A 51 -0.45 -23.01 -18.55
C ALA A 51 1.02 -22.80 -18.18
N THR A 52 1.75 -23.90 -17.97
CA THR A 52 3.22 -23.90 -17.74
C THR A 52 3.99 -24.54 -18.89
N SER A 53 3.28 -25.06 -19.90
CA SER A 53 3.85 -25.70 -21.08
C SER A 53 3.06 -25.29 -22.33
N GLY A 54 3.65 -25.50 -23.51
CA GLY A 54 3.08 -25.06 -24.79
C GLY A 54 3.20 -23.55 -25.06
N LEU A 55 3.92 -22.82 -24.20
CA LEU A 55 4.12 -21.36 -24.31
C LEU A 55 4.97 -20.98 -25.52
N GLY A 56 6.08 -21.70 -25.75
CA GLY A 56 6.98 -21.45 -26.88
C GLY A 56 6.44 -21.91 -28.25
N THR A 57 5.34 -22.67 -28.27
CA THR A 57 4.70 -23.18 -29.49
C THR A 57 3.41 -22.44 -29.84
N GLY A 58 3.00 -21.44 -29.04
CA GLY A 58 1.73 -20.76 -29.19
C GLY A 58 0.51 -21.63 -28.93
N ALA A 59 0.68 -22.79 -28.27
CA ALA A 59 -0.38 -23.74 -27.95
C ALA A 59 -0.37 -24.06 -26.44
N PRO A 60 -0.77 -23.11 -25.57
CA PRO A 60 -0.67 -23.28 -24.12
C PRO A 60 -1.49 -24.48 -23.65
N ALA A 61 -0.86 -25.36 -22.86
CA ALA A 61 -1.53 -26.51 -22.26
C ALA A 61 -2.24 -26.07 -20.97
N TRP A 62 -3.49 -25.66 -21.09
CA TRP A 62 -4.28 -25.16 -19.97
C TRP A 62 -4.63 -26.27 -18.99
N GLN A 63 -4.25 -26.07 -17.73
CA GLN A 63 -4.71 -26.89 -16.61
C GLN A 63 -5.67 -26.07 -15.77
N GLN A 64 -6.85 -26.65 -15.51
CA GLN A 64 -7.82 -26.03 -14.62
C GLN A 64 -7.28 -26.06 -13.19
N SER A 65 -7.09 -24.88 -12.60
CA SER A 65 -6.64 -24.76 -11.22
C SER A 65 -7.78 -24.24 -10.35
N LYS A 66 -8.58 -25.16 -9.80
CA LYS A 66 -9.60 -24.81 -8.78
C LYS A 66 -9.01 -24.71 -7.38
N SER A 67 -7.79 -25.19 -7.19
CA SER A 67 -7.06 -25.15 -5.93
C SER A 67 -6.14 -23.94 -5.92
N GLY A 68 -6.44 -22.96 -5.07
CA GLY A 68 -5.53 -21.84 -4.79
C GLY A 68 -6.17 -20.47 -4.89
N LEU A 69 -7.32 -20.34 -5.55
CA LEU A 69 -8.08 -19.10 -5.59
C LEU A 69 -9.36 -19.30 -4.79
N THR A 70 -9.40 -18.71 -3.62
CA THR A 70 -10.64 -18.47 -2.89
C THR A 70 -11.13 -17.08 -3.31
N ASN A 71 -12.41 -16.76 -3.10
CA ASN A 71 -12.93 -15.38 -3.27
C ASN A 71 -12.09 -14.32 -2.55
N LEU A 72 -11.22 -14.73 -1.62
CA LEU A 72 -10.21 -13.89 -0.99
C LEU A 72 -9.17 -13.31 -1.96
N ILE A 73 -8.78 -13.96 -3.05
CA ILE A 73 -7.72 -13.45 -3.94
C ILE A 73 -8.21 -12.31 -4.84
N MET A 74 -9.44 -12.39 -5.37
CA MET A 74 -10.02 -11.33 -6.20
C MET A 74 -10.60 -10.18 -5.36
N ALA A 75 -11.09 -10.46 -4.14
CA ALA A 75 -11.57 -9.42 -3.21
C ALA A 75 -10.45 -8.74 -2.39
N ARG A 76 -9.23 -9.27 -2.44
CA ARG A 76 -8.05 -8.71 -1.78
C ARG A 76 -6.83 -8.74 -2.72
N MET A 77 -6.94 -8.22 -3.94
CA MET A 77 -5.75 -7.54 -4.46
C MET A 77 -5.45 -6.46 -3.42
N PRO A 78 -4.36 -6.57 -2.65
CA PRO A 78 -4.01 -5.52 -1.73
C PRO A 78 -3.80 -4.32 -2.64
N ILE A 79 -4.65 -3.30 -2.51
CA ILE A 79 -4.34 -2.00 -3.09
C ILE A 79 -3.13 -1.54 -2.30
N LEU A 80 -1.94 -1.93 -2.79
CA LEU A 80 -0.65 -1.76 -2.13
C LEU A 80 -0.34 -0.29 -1.87
N PHE A 81 -0.97 0.57 -2.66
CA PHE A 81 -0.94 2.01 -2.47
C PHE A 81 -2.22 2.58 -3.07
N SER A 82 -3.11 3.13 -2.23
CA SER A 82 -4.43 3.61 -2.68
C SER A 82 -4.51 5.14 -2.82
N GLY A 83 -3.42 5.84 -2.49
CA GLY A 83 -3.33 7.29 -2.65
C GLY A 83 -2.39 7.93 -1.63
N GLU A 84 -2.58 9.22 -1.43
CA GLU A 84 -1.79 10.03 -0.51
C GLU A 84 -1.97 9.57 0.95
N CYS A 85 -0.87 9.54 1.70
CA CYS A 85 -0.91 9.24 3.12
C CYS A 85 -1.17 10.52 3.92
N SER A 86 -1.93 10.40 5.01
CA SER A 86 -2.24 11.50 5.93
C SER A 86 -1.78 11.19 7.34
N MET A 87 -1.16 12.18 8.00
CA MET A 87 -0.73 12.10 9.39
C MET A 87 -1.85 12.55 10.31
N SER A 88 -2.37 11.63 11.12
CA SER A 88 -3.35 11.93 12.17
C SER A 88 -2.73 11.73 13.54
N ILE A 89 -2.96 12.68 14.45
CA ILE A 89 -2.38 12.69 15.79
C ILE A 89 -3.51 12.93 16.79
N THR A 90 -3.64 12.02 17.75
CA THR A 90 -4.45 12.24 18.95
C THR A 90 -3.54 12.31 20.17
N GLN A 91 -3.94 13.08 21.17
CA GLN A 91 -3.18 13.22 22.40
C GLN A 91 -4.05 13.06 23.64
N THR A 92 -3.46 12.49 24.69
CA THR A 92 -4.05 12.40 26.02
C THR A 92 -3.06 12.95 27.04
N ARG A 93 -3.51 13.82 27.94
CA ARG A 93 -2.68 14.44 28.97
C ARG A 93 -3.09 13.97 30.37
N VAL A 94 -2.13 13.55 31.17
CA VAL A 94 -2.30 13.20 32.59
C VAL A 94 -1.23 13.93 33.40
N GLY A 95 -1.65 14.97 34.14
CA GLY A 95 -0.71 15.89 34.77
C GLY A 95 0.14 16.60 33.72
N ASP A 96 1.45 16.52 33.85
CA ASP A 96 2.41 17.11 32.90
C ASP A 96 2.87 16.15 31.82
N THR A 97 2.45 14.88 31.86
CA THR A 97 2.77 13.92 30.81
C THR A 97 1.71 13.94 29.72
N VAL A 98 2.17 14.12 28.48
CA VAL A 98 1.34 14.03 27.27
C VAL A 98 1.76 12.79 26.48
N THR A 99 0.78 11.95 26.18
CA THR A 99 0.93 10.78 25.31
C THR A 99 0.32 11.09 23.95
N PHE A 100 1.06 10.85 22.88
CA PHE A 100 0.61 11.00 21.51
C PHE A 100 0.40 9.62 20.88
N THR A 101 -0.69 9.49 20.12
CA THR A 101 -0.97 8.35 19.25
C THR A 101 -1.04 8.86 17.82
N VAL A 102 -0.16 8.34 16.97
CA VAL A 102 0.03 8.82 15.59
C VAL A 102 -0.21 7.71 14.59
N TYR A 103 -1.00 8.01 13.56
CA TYR A 103 -1.13 7.22 12.34
C TYR A 103 -0.65 8.04 11.14
N ILE A 104 0.03 7.39 10.20
CA ILE A 104 0.40 7.94 8.90
C ILE A 104 0.11 6.85 7.88
N GLU A 105 -0.98 7.04 7.15
CA GLU A 105 -1.54 6.01 6.30
C GLU A 105 -2.42 6.60 5.21
N ASP A 106 -2.64 5.82 4.14
CA ASP A 106 -3.63 6.16 3.12
C ASP A 106 -5.06 5.85 3.59
N VAL A 107 -6.04 6.12 2.71
CA VAL A 107 -7.47 5.92 3.02
C VAL A 107 -7.86 4.46 3.31
N ASN A 108 -6.98 3.49 3.02
CA ASN A 108 -7.17 2.07 3.28
C ASN A 108 -6.24 1.54 4.39
N GLY A 109 -5.57 2.43 5.12
CA GLY A 109 -4.66 2.08 6.20
C GLY A 109 -3.38 1.40 5.74
N ASN A 110 -2.95 1.63 4.49
CA ASN A 110 -1.66 1.17 4.01
C ASN A 110 -0.53 2.12 4.44
N PRO A 111 0.68 1.60 4.70
CA PRO A 111 1.82 2.44 5.04
C PRO A 111 2.31 3.26 3.83
N PRO A 112 2.97 4.41 4.08
CA PRO A 112 3.74 5.14 3.08
C PRO A 112 4.74 4.26 2.32
N ILE A 113 5.09 4.69 1.11
CA ILE A 113 6.05 3.99 0.28
C ILE A 113 7.43 3.95 0.94
N ALA A 114 8.18 2.90 0.65
CA ALA A 114 9.48 2.64 1.23
C ALA A 114 10.45 3.82 1.04
N GLY A 115 11.08 4.28 2.12
CA GLY A 115 11.99 5.43 2.15
C GLY A 115 11.32 6.75 2.55
N SER A 116 10.00 6.80 2.68
CA SER A 116 9.34 7.90 3.39
C SER A 116 9.81 7.94 4.85
N THR A 117 9.84 9.11 5.48
CA THR A 117 10.34 9.28 6.84
C THR A 117 9.33 9.95 7.75
N PHE A 118 9.39 9.61 9.04
CA PHE A 118 8.60 10.24 10.09
C PHE A 118 9.48 10.53 11.29
N THR A 119 9.43 11.78 11.76
CA THR A 119 10.13 12.21 12.96
C THR A 119 9.19 12.87 13.95
N ALA A 120 9.47 12.68 15.23
CA ALA A 120 8.86 13.42 16.33
C ALA A 120 9.97 14.00 17.19
N VAL A 121 9.97 15.30 17.42
CA VAL A 121 11.00 16.02 18.15
C VAL A 121 10.36 16.84 19.26
N TYR A 122 10.86 16.68 20.48
CA TYR A 122 10.51 17.48 21.63
C TYR A 122 11.59 18.55 21.86
N THR A 123 11.19 19.79 22.12
CA THR A 123 12.10 20.89 22.45
C THR A 123 11.62 21.57 23.73
N PRO A 124 12.35 21.42 24.84
CA PRO A 124 12.04 22.15 26.07
C PRO A 124 12.31 23.65 25.92
N GLU A 125 11.61 24.49 26.67
CA GLU A 125 11.83 25.93 26.68
C GLU A 125 13.29 26.25 27.07
N GLY A 126 14.04 26.85 26.14
CA GLY A 126 15.44 27.23 26.35
C GLY A 126 16.45 26.07 26.41
N GLY A 127 16.02 24.84 26.14
CA GLY A 127 16.90 23.66 26.11
C GLY A 127 17.11 23.07 24.71
N SER A 128 17.84 21.97 24.66
CA SER A 128 18.14 21.26 23.41
C SER A 128 17.02 20.30 23.03
N SER A 129 16.74 20.21 21.73
CA SER A 129 15.78 19.26 21.19
C SER A 129 16.18 17.80 21.43
N VAL A 130 15.18 16.95 21.63
CA VAL A 130 15.30 15.50 21.81
C VAL A 130 14.42 14.81 20.76
N THR A 131 15.00 13.88 20.02
CA THR A 131 14.26 13.04 19.08
C THR A 131 13.48 11.97 19.84
N LEU A 132 12.16 11.98 19.71
CA LEU A 132 11.24 10.98 20.27
C LEU A 132 11.04 9.79 19.33
N LEU A 133 10.92 10.07 18.03
CA LEU A 133 10.77 9.08 16.97
C LEU A 133 11.59 9.51 15.76
N ASP A 134 12.23 8.56 15.09
CA ASP A 134 12.95 8.73 13.83
C ASP A 134 12.84 7.43 13.04
N MET A 135 11.94 7.43 12.06
CA MET A 135 11.49 6.25 11.36
C MET A 135 11.67 6.42 9.86
N THR A 136 12.08 5.33 9.20
CA THR A 136 12.04 5.19 7.75
C THR A 136 11.15 4.02 7.39
N TYR A 137 10.14 4.25 6.56
CA TYR A 137 9.20 3.23 6.14
C TYR A 137 9.89 2.19 5.24
N PRO A 138 9.76 0.89 5.51
CA PRO A 138 10.21 -0.16 4.61
C PRO A 138 9.13 -0.52 3.58
N ASP A 139 9.50 -1.35 2.60
CA ASP A 139 8.53 -1.94 1.67
C ASP A 139 7.80 -3.10 2.36
N CYS A 140 6.57 -2.85 2.82
CA CYS A 140 5.80 -3.82 3.58
C CYS A 140 4.28 -3.59 3.50
N TYR A 141 3.51 -4.65 3.76
CA TYR A 141 2.04 -4.62 3.70
C TYR A 141 1.37 -4.01 4.94
N THR A 142 2.07 -3.97 6.07
CA THR A 142 1.60 -3.45 7.35
C THR A 142 2.81 -2.93 8.10
N TYR A 143 2.72 -1.75 8.70
CA TYR A 143 3.81 -1.17 9.47
C TYR A 143 3.29 -0.44 10.71
N THR A 144 4.19 -0.18 11.67
CA THR A 144 3.84 0.72 12.78
C THR A 144 3.52 2.11 12.23
N GLY A 145 2.54 2.77 12.85
CA GLY A 145 1.89 3.97 12.36
C GLY A 145 0.67 3.74 11.48
N THR A 146 0.08 2.54 11.42
CA THR A 146 -1.09 2.27 10.56
C THR A 146 -2.18 1.45 11.27
N TRP A 147 -3.42 1.55 10.80
CA TRP A 147 -4.58 0.75 11.19
C TRP A 147 -5.36 0.30 9.96
N ARG A 148 -4.90 -0.80 9.37
CA ARG A 148 -5.40 -1.31 8.10
C ARG A 148 -6.87 -1.74 8.10
N ASP A 149 -7.32 -2.39 9.17
CA ASP A 149 -8.69 -2.87 9.27
C ASP A 149 -9.31 -2.42 10.61
N PRO A 150 -10.20 -1.42 10.60
CA PRO A 150 -10.91 -0.96 11.79
C PRO A 150 -11.71 -2.04 12.52
N LEU A 151 -12.04 -3.15 11.84
CA LEU A 151 -12.75 -4.28 12.43
C LEU A 151 -11.81 -5.35 13.00
N ASP A 152 -10.51 -5.29 12.68
CA ASP A 152 -9.48 -6.17 13.22
C ASP A 152 -8.46 -5.38 14.05
N SER A 153 -8.65 -5.42 15.38
CA SER A 153 -7.77 -4.75 16.33
C SER A 153 -6.30 -5.19 16.27
N THR A 154 -6.01 -6.37 15.70
CA THR A 154 -4.62 -6.84 15.55
C THR A 154 -3.85 -6.07 14.48
N THR A 155 -4.56 -5.37 13.60
CA THR A 155 -3.98 -4.49 12.58
C THR A 155 -3.80 -3.05 13.06
N ASN A 156 -4.27 -2.74 14.26
CA ASN A 156 -4.15 -1.41 14.85
C ASN A 156 -2.76 -1.24 15.49
N ASN A 157 -1.84 -0.60 14.79
CA ASN A 157 -0.44 -0.49 15.18
C ASN A 157 0.04 0.96 15.10
N PRO A 158 -0.43 1.88 15.96
CA PRO A 158 -0.02 3.28 15.93
C PRO A 158 1.41 3.47 16.45
N TYR A 159 2.02 4.61 16.12
CA TYR A 159 3.11 5.10 16.95
C TYR A 159 2.56 5.65 18.26
N VAL A 160 3.22 5.30 19.36
CA VAL A 160 2.91 5.84 20.68
C VAL A 160 4.19 6.39 21.30
N THR A 161 4.19 7.67 21.66
CA THR A 161 5.28 8.30 22.39
C THR A 161 4.74 9.20 23.48
N SER A 162 5.49 9.41 24.55
CA SER A 162 5.08 10.24 25.68
C SER A 162 6.21 11.14 26.14
N VAL A 163 5.88 12.35 26.54
CA VAL A 163 6.83 13.33 27.05
C VAL A 163 6.21 14.14 28.18
N THR A 164 7.03 14.52 29.15
CA THR A 164 6.63 15.46 30.19
C THR A 164 6.88 16.88 29.69
N VAL A 165 5.86 17.72 29.71
CA VAL A 165 5.87 19.07 29.16
C VAL A 165 5.67 20.12 30.25
N SER A 166 6.36 21.23 30.08
CA SER A 166 6.24 22.48 30.82
C SER A 166 5.79 23.60 29.87
N THR A 167 5.42 24.74 30.43
CA THR A 167 5.08 25.93 29.65
C THR A 167 6.27 26.35 28.77
N GLY A 168 6.01 26.66 27.51
CA GLY A 168 7.00 27.04 26.50
C GLY A 168 7.59 25.86 25.72
N ASP A 169 7.34 24.62 26.14
CA ASP A 169 7.83 23.43 25.45
C ASP A 169 7.11 23.19 24.13
N LYS A 170 7.80 22.53 23.19
CA LYS A 170 7.27 22.21 21.86
C LYS A 170 7.43 20.74 21.54
N VAL A 171 6.45 20.18 20.83
CA VAL A 171 6.57 18.87 20.18
C VAL A 171 6.20 19.04 18.70
N VAL A 172 7.14 18.70 17.82
CA VAL A 172 6.99 18.81 16.37
C VAL A 172 6.99 17.42 15.77
N PHE A 173 5.97 17.11 14.98
CA PHE A 173 5.84 15.90 14.20
C PHE A 173 6.01 16.24 12.73
N THR A 174 6.89 15.54 12.03
CA THR A 174 7.17 15.78 10.61
C THR A 174 7.14 14.46 9.85
N PHE A 175 6.23 14.37 8.88
CA PHE A 175 6.19 13.30 7.89
C PHE A 175 6.72 13.82 6.56
N THR A 176 7.71 13.14 5.99
CA THR A 176 8.27 13.45 4.67
C THR A 176 8.07 12.25 3.76
N PRO A 177 7.15 12.33 2.79
CA PRO A 177 6.96 11.27 1.82
C PRO A 177 8.15 11.18 0.87
N ARG A 178 8.51 9.96 0.48
CA ARG A 178 9.31 9.76 -0.72
C ARG A 178 8.41 9.97 -1.94
N CYS A 179 8.92 10.68 -2.93
CA CYS A 179 8.27 10.84 -4.22
C CYS A 179 9.19 10.36 -5.33
N GLU A 180 8.65 9.57 -6.26
CA GLU A 180 9.33 9.13 -7.48
C GLU A 180 8.47 9.46 -8.71
N GLU A 181 9.11 9.65 -9.85
CA GLU A 181 8.41 9.87 -11.13
C GLU A 181 7.76 8.59 -11.67
N GLU A 182 8.29 7.43 -11.27
CA GLU A 182 7.79 6.11 -11.62
C GLU A 182 6.99 5.48 -10.47
N ALA A 183 6.24 4.42 -10.76
CA ALA A 183 5.51 3.68 -9.74
C ALA A 183 6.45 3.22 -8.60
N PRO A 184 6.06 3.34 -7.32
CA PRO A 184 4.69 3.58 -6.83
C PRO A 184 4.26 5.06 -6.75
N GLY A 185 5.07 6.01 -7.24
CA GLY A 185 4.75 7.43 -7.25
C GLY A 185 5.12 8.14 -5.95
N CYS A 186 4.18 8.88 -5.35
CA CYS A 186 4.41 9.59 -4.10
C CYS A 186 3.32 9.34 -3.05
N SER A 187 3.73 9.27 -1.78
CA SER A 187 2.81 9.18 -0.62
C SER A 187 2.17 10.51 -0.20
N GLY A 188 2.09 11.48 -1.11
CA GLY A 188 1.51 12.81 -0.87
C GLY A 188 2.58 13.90 -0.69
N SER A 189 2.32 14.87 0.17
CA SER A 189 3.25 15.96 0.49
C SER A 189 3.76 15.91 1.93
N THR A 190 4.85 16.62 2.21
CA THR A 190 5.34 16.81 3.57
C THR A 190 4.24 17.38 4.46
N GLN A 191 4.13 16.82 5.67
CA GLN A 191 3.17 17.24 6.69
C GLN A 191 3.92 17.55 7.98
N GLU A 192 3.58 18.66 8.62
CA GLU A 192 4.16 19.09 9.88
C GLU A 192 3.06 19.52 10.85
N VAL A 193 3.12 19.03 12.09
CA VAL A 193 2.21 19.39 13.16
C VAL A 193 3.03 19.78 14.40
N THR A 194 2.78 20.98 14.91
CA THR A 194 3.47 21.50 16.10
C THR A 194 2.47 21.69 17.24
N TYR A 195 2.79 21.13 18.41
CA TYR A 195 2.14 21.41 19.68
C TYR A 195 3.05 22.29 20.54
N THR A 196 2.47 23.32 21.18
CA THR A 196 3.15 24.17 22.16
C THR A 196 2.37 24.11 23.46
N TYR A 197 3.08 24.04 24.59
CA TYR A 197 2.52 23.81 25.93
C TYR A 197 2.69 25.00 26.86
#